data_AF-A0A8J2X239-F1
#
_entry.id   AF-A0A8J2X239-F1
#
_cell.length_a   1.000
_cell.length_b   1.000
_cell.length_c   1.000
_cell.angle_alpha   90.00
_cell.angle_beta   90.00
_cell.angle_gamma   90.00
#
_symmetry.space_group_name_H-M   'P 1'
#
loop_
_entity.id
_entity.type
_entity.pdbx_description
1 polymer ?
#
loop_
_entity_poly.entity_id
_entity_poly.type
_entity_poly.pdbx_seq_one_letter_code
_entity_poly.pdbx_strand_id
1 'polypeptide(L)'
;MMHALLLCALGLAAALHAPTGIIAAPSARELERVAPQLISDGDRVLCAGLALGSQIEMLNRLANRVVSVDVPRKESRSRRELFQSDAVTDFRPLTRAGDVTAVLRPDECFDCVVVDAAALLGFDLPLDTLALCEALRRRQETPPTVLVRSSALATLAGRLAAGDDLERIARILQMHDERPSLDETRIYEAQPVIVGARGVREYRNCIETVVRPGDRILELGCHFGTTTAILAEAVGPGGYAMGVDVGPSIIASAKGQHPTIDFRVGDAWGVGGLAAEGPWDAVFVDVGGLSGADGTLDALALARSLGAALEPRAVVLKSKCLRRLAKSLTPSPRLGNAWDHERIEYV
;
A
#
# COMPACT_ATOMS: atom_id res chain seq x y z
N MET A 1 -6.83 50.66 2.91
CA MET A 1 -7.69 49.46 2.71
C MET A 1 -7.04 48.37 1.85
N MET A 2 -6.17 48.67 0.88
CA MET A 2 -5.54 47.64 0.02
C MET A 2 -4.47 46.76 0.71
N HIS A 3 -3.82 47.25 1.79
CA HIS A 3 -2.83 46.46 2.53
C HIS A 3 -3.42 45.41 3.48
N ALA A 4 -4.70 45.54 3.88
CA ALA A 4 -5.35 44.55 4.75
C ALA A 4 -5.83 43.30 3.99
N LEU A 5 -6.17 43.45 2.71
CA LEU A 5 -6.57 42.32 1.84
C LEU A 5 -5.37 41.45 1.43
N LEU A 6 -4.17 42.01 1.33
CA LEU A 6 -2.96 41.24 1.00
C LEU A 6 -2.48 40.37 2.19
N LEU A 7 -2.69 40.82 3.43
CA LEU A 7 -2.40 40.04 4.64
C LEU A 7 -3.42 38.91 4.87
N CYS A 8 -4.69 39.08 4.47
CA CYS A 8 -5.65 37.97 4.45
C CYS A 8 -5.32 36.91 3.38
N ALA A 9 -4.71 37.30 2.26
CA ALA A 9 -4.28 36.34 1.24
C ALA A 9 -3.01 35.56 1.65
N LEU A 10 -2.11 36.17 2.43
CA LEU A 10 -0.94 35.49 3.00
C LEU A 10 -1.29 34.57 4.17
N GLY A 11 -2.38 34.82 4.88
CA GLY A 11 -2.93 33.93 5.91
C GLY A 11 -3.67 32.70 5.38
N LEU A 12 -4.00 32.66 4.08
CA LEU A 12 -4.58 31.47 3.42
C LEU A 12 -3.53 30.58 2.73
N ALA A 13 -2.25 30.98 2.72
CA ALA A 13 -1.17 30.23 2.10
C ALA A 13 -0.57 29.13 3.01
N ALA A 14 -1.13 28.91 4.21
CA ALA A 14 -0.65 27.93 5.20
C ALA A 14 -1.56 26.69 5.35
N ALA A 15 -2.36 26.37 4.33
CA ALA A 15 -3.10 25.10 4.26
C ALA A 15 -2.94 24.45 2.89
N LEU A 16 -1.68 24.35 2.41
CA LEU A 16 -1.33 23.32 1.44
C LEU A 16 -1.61 21.98 2.12
N HIS A 17 -2.81 21.45 1.90
CA HIS A 17 -3.32 20.26 2.57
C HIS A 17 -2.26 19.16 2.48
N ALA A 18 -1.84 18.65 3.64
CA ALA A 18 -1.03 17.44 3.74
C ALA A 18 -1.66 16.35 2.85
N PRO A 19 -0.86 15.48 2.23
CA PRO A 19 -1.38 14.46 1.33
C PRO A 19 -2.42 13.62 2.06
N THR A 20 -3.67 13.63 1.59
CA THR A 20 -4.71 12.78 2.17
C THR A 20 -4.35 11.32 1.89
N GLY A 21 -3.68 10.66 2.83
CA GLY A 21 -3.10 9.34 2.61
C GLY A 21 -2.51 8.72 3.87
N ILE A 22 -1.89 7.56 3.67
CA ILE A 22 -1.18 6.78 4.68
C ILE A 22 0.30 6.84 4.31
N ILE A 23 1.12 7.29 5.24
CA ILE A 23 2.57 7.38 5.11
C ILE A 23 3.17 6.31 6.04
N ALA A 24 3.79 5.30 5.45
CA ALA A 24 4.38 4.19 6.18
C ALA A 24 5.87 4.44 6.43
N ALA A 25 6.22 4.68 7.69
CA ALA A 25 7.59 4.81 8.16
C ALA A 25 8.13 3.46 8.63
N PRO A 26 9.26 2.95 8.09
CA PRO A 26 9.78 1.63 8.43
C PRO A 26 10.42 1.57 9.83
N SER A 27 10.67 2.71 10.47
CA SER A 27 11.33 2.78 11.77
C SER A 27 10.89 4.01 12.57
N ALA A 28 11.20 4.03 13.87
CA ALA A 28 10.97 5.20 14.73
C ALA A 28 11.77 6.43 14.24
N ARG A 29 13.01 6.23 13.81
CA ARG A 29 13.85 7.29 13.23
C ARG A 29 13.23 7.91 11.98
N GLU A 30 12.65 7.09 11.12
CA GLU A 30 11.94 7.57 9.93
C GLU A 30 10.64 8.32 10.28
N LEU A 31 9.90 7.84 11.28
CA LEU A 31 8.73 8.54 11.79
C LEU A 31 9.12 9.93 12.33
N GLU A 32 10.17 10.01 13.14
CA GLU A 32 10.69 11.27 13.70
C GLU A 32 11.20 12.23 12.61
N ARG A 33 11.77 11.71 11.52
CA ARG A 33 12.20 12.52 10.37
C ARG A 33 11.02 13.14 9.62
N VAL A 34 9.91 12.40 9.53
CA VAL A 34 8.78 12.74 8.65
C VAL A 34 7.69 13.52 9.39
N ALA A 35 7.47 13.27 10.68
CA ALA A 35 6.44 13.94 11.46
C ALA A 35 6.50 15.49 11.38
N PRO A 36 7.68 16.15 11.48
CA PRO A 36 7.77 17.60 11.35
C PRO A 36 7.39 18.16 9.97
N GLN A 37 7.31 17.31 8.94
CA GLN A 37 6.91 17.69 7.58
C GLN A 37 5.39 17.59 7.37
N LEU A 38 4.70 16.90 8.27
CA LEU A 38 3.26 16.59 8.15
C LEU A 38 2.40 17.27 9.21
N ILE A 39 3.02 17.72 10.31
CA ILE A 39 2.34 18.25 11.49
C ILE A 39 2.76 19.70 11.68
N SER A 40 1.76 20.57 11.83
CA SER A 40 1.90 21.99 12.07
C SER A 40 1.40 22.37 13.47
N ASP A 41 1.85 23.53 13.97
CA ASP A 41 1.52 24.02 15.31
C ASP A 41 0.00 24.14 15.54
N GLY A 42 -0.82 24.35 14.50
CA GLY A 42 -2.27 24.41 14.61
C GLY A 42 -2.98 23.05 14.68
N ASP A 43 -2.28 21.95 14.41
CA ASP A 43 -2.91 20.65 14.18
C ASP A 43 -3.38 19.98 15.47
N ARG A 44 -4.46 19.21 15.34
CA ARG A 44 -4.90 18.22 16.34
C ARG A 44 -4.40 16.86 15.91
N VAL A 45 -3.60 16.22 16.76
CA VAL A 45 -2.97 14.94 16.48
C VAL A 45 -3.57 13.84 17.34
N LEU A 46 -3.99 12.74 16.72
CA LEU A 46 -4.25 11.48 17.42
C LEU A 46 -2.99 10.64 17.42
N CYS A 47 -2.53 10.23 18.59
CA CYS A 47 -1.33 9.43 18.80
C CYS A 47 -1.72 8.06 19.36
N ALA A 48 -1.52 6.99 18.60
CA ALA A 48 -1.94 5.63 18.98
C ALA A 48 -0.73 4.68 19.09
N GLY A 49 -0.53 4.10 20.28
CA GLY A 49 0.56 3.14 20.55
C GLY A 49 1.94 3.76 20.81
N LEU A 50 2.02 5.09 20.93
CA LEU A 50 3.26 5.84 21.13
C LEU A 50 3.30 6.56 22.49
N ALA A 51 2.32 6.34 23.36
CA ALA A 51 2.17 7.08 24.61
C ALA A 51 3.29 6.77 25.64
N LEU A 52 4.08 5.73 25.37
CA LEU A 52 5.16 5.22 26.22
C LEU A 52 6.57 5.54 25.67
N GLY A 53 6.68 6.33 24.59
CA GLY A 53 7.95 6.61 23.91
C GLY A 53 8.33 8.10 23.89
N SER A 54 9.59 8.40 23.57
CA SER A 54 10.12 9.78 23.43
C SER A 54 9.48 10.57 22.28
N GLN A 55 8.79 9.89 21.36
CA GLN A 55 8.10 10.50 20.23
C GLN A 55 6.95 11.41 20.67
N ILE A 56 6.32 11.15 21.82
CA ILE A 56 5.20 12.00 22.28
C ILE A 56 5.65 13.43 22.59
N GLU A 57 6.85 13.60 23.15
CA GLU A 57 7.43 14.92 23.40
C GLU A 57 7.63 15.70 22.10
N MET A 58 8.05 15.02 21.04
CA MET A 58 8.16 15.62 19.72
C MET A 58 6.79 16.04 19.20
N LEU A 59 5.78 15.16 19.27
CA LEU A 59 4.44 15.49 18.80
C LEU A 59 3.84 16.69 19.55
N ASN A 60 4.02 16.77 20.87
CA ASN A 60 3.59 17.91 21.68
C ASN A 60 4.32 19.22 21.35
N ARG A 61 5.54 19.15 20.82
CA ARG A 61 6.26 20.34 20.32
C ARG A 61 5.79 20.78 18.94
N LEU A 62 5.23 19.86 18.15
CA LEU A 62 4.83 20.11 16.77
C LEU A 62 3.37 20.55 16.63
N ALA A 63 2.48 20.13 17.53
CA ALA A 63 1.04 20.26 17.39
C ALA A 63 0.39 21.03 18.55
N ASN A 64 -0.72 21.70 18.27
CA ASN A 64 -1.52 22.42 19.27
C ASN A 64 -2.08 21.48 20.34
N ARG A 65 -2.54 20.30 19.90
CA ARG A 65 -3.15 19.31 20.79
C ARG A 65 -2.83 17.90 20.35
N VAL A 66 -2.34 17.09 21.28
CA VAL A 66 -2.11 15.66 21.08
C VAL A 66 -3.02 14.86 22.00
N VAL A 67 -3.84 13.98 21.42
CA VAL A 67 -4.65 12.99 22.14
C VAL A 67 -3.97 11.64 22.03
N SER A 68 -3.67 11.01 23.15
CA SER A 68 -2.94 9.74 23.20
C SER A 68 -3.87 8.59 23.57
N VAL A 69 -3.80 7.50 22.81
CA VAL A 69 -4.49 6.25 23.07
C VAL A 69 -3.49 5.10 23.09
N ASP A 70 -3.59 4.22 24.08
CA ASP A 70 -2.69 3.07 24.16
C ASP A 70 -3.31 1.92 24.98
N VAL A 71 -2.87 0.70 24.72
CA VAL A 71 -3.27 -0.48 25.50
C VAL A 71 -2.34 -0.60 26.72
N PRO A 72 -2.85 -0.59 27.97
CA PRO A 72 -2.03 -0.79 29.15
C PRO A 72 -1.32 -2.16 29.07
N ARG A 73 0.02 -2.17 29.12
CA ARG A 73 0.80 -3.42 29.16
C ARG A 73 0.77 -3.98 30.59
N LYS A 74 0.59 -5.29 30.74
CA LYS A 74 0.60 -5.95 32.07
C LYS A 74 1.91 -5.65 32.82
N GLU A 75 1.79 -5.41 34.12
CA GLU A 75 2.91 -5.23 35.05
C GLU A 75 4.01 -6.29 34.84
N SER A 76 5.19 -5.85 34.41
CA SER A 76 6.42 -6.64 34.50
C SER A 76 6.95 -6.54 35.93
N ARG A 77 7.44 -7.66 36.48
CA ARG A 77 8.01 -7.77 37.85
C ARG A 77 9.31 -6.96 38.06
N SER A 78 9.76 -6.19 37.07
CA SER A 78 10.89 -5.26 37.18
C SER A 78 10.39 -3.82 37.25
N ARG A 79 10.92 -3.03 38.21
CA ARG A 79 10.66 -1.58 38.42
C ARG A 79 11.08 -0.65 37.26
N ARG A 80 11.26 -1.17 36.05
CA ARG A 80 11.49 -0.42 34.82
C ARG A 80 10.46 -0.90 33.82
N GLU A 81 9.74 0.02 33.19
CA GLU A 81 8.73 -0.18 32.14
C GLU A 81 7.25 -0.27 32.61
N LEU A 82 6.77 0.83 33.18
CA LEU A 82 5.38 1.33 33.06
C LEU A 82 5.46 2.85 33.23
N PHE A 83 6.07 3.55 32.27
CA PHE A 83 6.13 5.00 32.30
C PHE A 83 5.33 5.51 31.10
N GLN A 84 4.06 5.85 31.36
CA GLN A 84 3.43 6.92 30.61
C GLN A 84 4.42 8.09 30.66
N SER A 85 4.81 8.63 29.50
CA SER A 85 5.68 9.80 29.50
C SER A 85 4.97 10.94 30.25
N ASP A 86 5.69 11.66 31.10
CA ASP A 86 5.16 12.84 31.80
C ASP A 86 4.69 13.92 30.81
N ALA A 87 5.08 13.82 29.54
CA ALA A 87 4.62 14.70 28.47
C ALA A 87 3.21 14.37 27.95
N VAL A 88 2.59 13.25 28.32
CA VAL A 88 1.23 12.93 27.87
C VAL A 88 0.20 13.75 28.65
N THR A 89 -0.51 14.65 27.96
CA THR A 89 -1.47 15.58 28.58
C THR A 89 -2.94 15.14 28.45
N ASP A 90 -3.33 14.45 27.37
CA ASP A 90 -4.66 13.86 27.15
C ASP A 90 -4.48 12.36 26.83
N PHE A 91 -4.50 11.51 27.86
CA PHE A 91 -4.37 10.06 27.73
C PHE A 91 -5.70 9.34 27.89
N ARG A 92 -5.99 8.38 26.99
CA ARG A 92 -7.20 7.57 27.00
C ARG A 92 -6.84 6.08 26.87
N PRO A 93 -6.96 5.29 27.94
CA PRO A 93 -6.56 3.90 27.92
C PRO A 93 -7.51 3.06 27.06
N LEU A 94 -6.95 2.09 26.35
CA LEU A 94 -7.67 1.12 25.54
C LEU A 94 -7.75 -0.21 26.28
N THR A 95 -8.90 -0.90 26.18
CA THR A 95 -8.98 -2.30 26.63
C THR A 95 -8.32 -3.23 25.59
N ARG A 96 -8.55 -2.97 24.30
CA ARG A 96 -7.91 -3.65 23.17
C ARG A 96 -7.55 -2.65 22.08
N ALA A 97 -6.57 -3.00 21.27
CA ALA A 97 -6.07 -2.17 20.18
C ALA A 97 -7.16 -1.77 19.15
N GLY A 98 -8.16 -2.63 18.92
CA GLY A 98 -9.27 -2.33 18.02
C GLY A 98 -10.26 -1.28 18.56
N ASP A 99 -10.19 -0.95 19.85
CA ASP A 99 -11.15 -0.05 20.51
C ASP A 99 -10.77 1.43 20.33
N VAL A 100 -9.74 1.76 19.53
CA VAL A 100 -9.26 3.14 19.34
C VAL A 100 -10.40 4.08 18.97
N THR A 101 -11.27 3.70 18.04
CA THR A 101 -12.37 4.57 17.60
C THR A 101 -13.46 4.75 18.66
N ALA A 102 -13.58 3.83 19.62
CA ALA A 102 -14.60 3.85 20.66
C ALA A 102 -14.27 4.84 21.79
N VAL A 103 -12.99 5.14 22.03
CA VAL A 103 -12.54 6.08 23.07
C VAL A 103 -12.46 7.54 22.61
N LEU A 104 -12.78 7.80 21.34
CA LEU A 104 -12.80 9.14 20.75
C LEU A 104 -14.21 9.72 20.79
N ARG A 105 -14.35 11.02 21.04
CA ARG A 105 -15.67 11.67 21.04
C ARG A 105 -16.22 11.74 19.61
N PRO A 106 -17.53 11.59 19.39
CA PRO A 106 -18.12 11.52 18.04
C PRO A 106 -17.75 12.71 17.12
N ASP A 107 -17.63 13.90 17.70
CA ASP A 107 -17.32 15.18 17.06
C ASP A 107 -15.82 15.51 17.01
N GLU A 108 -14.97 14.64 17.56
CA GLU A 108 -13.54 14.88 17.63
C GLU A 108 -12.87 14.56 16.29
N CYS A 109 -12.27 15.59 15.69
CA CYS A 109 -11.51 15.51 14.45
C CYS A 109 -10.02 15.73 14.71
N PHE A 110 -9.21 15.12 13.86
CA PHE A 110 -7.77 15.17 13.89
C PHE A 110 -7.26 15.49 12.49
N ASP A 111 -6.29 16.38 12.42
CA ASP A 111 -5.67 16.81 11.17
C ASP A 111 -4.58 15.80 10.75
N CYS A 112 -3.93 15.18 11.74
CA CYS A 112 -2.98 14.08 11.56
C CYS A 112 -3.19 12.96 12.58
N VAL A 113 -2.94 11.73 12.15
CA VAL A 113 -2.97 10.54 13.02
C VAL A 113 -1.61 9.87 12.96
N VAL A 114 -0.98 9.68 14.11
CA VAL A 114 0.30 8.99 14.23
C VAL A 114 0.10 7.66 14.94
N VAL A 115 0.48 6.57 14.29
CA VAL A 115 0.25 5.21 14.78
C VAL A 115 1.56 4.44 14.87
N ASP A 116 1.75 3.73 15.97
CA ASP A 116 2.75 2.66 16.06
C ASP A 116 2.03 1.31 16.08
N ALA A 117 2.01 0.65 14.92
CA ALA A 117 1.24 -0.57 14.72
C ALA A 117 1.69 -1.69 15.66
N ALA A 118 2.99 -1.92 15.76
CA ALA A 118 3.55 -2.97 16.60
C ALA A 118 3.29 -2.72 18.09
N ALA A 119 3.44 -1.46 18.53
CA ALA A 119 3.24 -1.12 19.93
C ALA A 119 1.77 -1.22 20.36
N LEU A 120 0.85 -0.91 19.43
CA LEU A 120 -0.59 -0.91 19.67
C LEU A 120 -1.21 -2.31 19.48
N LEU A 121 -0.97 -2.96 18.34
CA LEU A 121 -1.57 -4.24 17.95
C LEU A 121 -0.82 -5.45 18.53
N GLY A 122 0.46 -5.27 18.89
CA GLY A 122 1.35 -6.34 19.35
C GLY A 122 2.08 -7.08 18.22
N PHE A 123 1.85 -6.69 16.97
CA PHE A 123 2.49 -7.25 15.78
C PHE A 123 2.53 -6.21 14.64
N ASP A 124 3.42 -6.42 13.66
CA ASP A 124 3.57 -5.56 12.48
C ASP A 124 3.09 -6.30 11.22
N LEU A 125 1.77 -6.41 11.03
CA LEU A 125 1.16 -7.04 9.86
C LEU A 125 0.55 -5.97 8.94
N PRO A 126 0.80 -6.03 7.62
CA PRO A 126 0.45 -4.93 6.73
C PRO A 126 -1.07 -4.77 6.55
N LEU A 127 -1.84 -5.88 6.55
CA LEU A 127 -3.28 -5.84 6.36
C LEU A 127 -4.01 -5.31 7.60
N ASP A 128 -3.64 -5.76 8.80
CA ASP A 128 -4.19 -5.27 10.07
C ASP A 128 -3.88 -3.79 10.28
N THR A 129 -2.63 -3.40 9.97
CA THR A 129 -2.20 -2.00 10.04
C THR A 129 -2.98 -1.13 9.07
N LEU A 130 -3.16 -1.59 7.82
CA LEU A 130 -3.95 -0.87 6.82
C LEU A 130 -5.42 -0.76 7.23
N ALA A 131 -6.01 -1.82 7.78
CA ALA A 131 -7.39 -1.82 8.26
C ALA A 131 -7.59 -0.81 9.40
N LEU A 132 -6.66 -0.74 10.36
CA LEU A 132 -6.66 0.26 11.41
C LEU A 132 -6.57 1.68 10.84
N CYS A 133 -5.62 1.94 9.92
CA CYS A 133 -5.46 3.26 9.30
C CYS A 133 -6.75 3.69 8.57
N GLU A 134 -7.35 2.80 7.79
CA GLU A 134 -8.60 3.09 7.07
C GLU A 134 -9.79 3.32 8.02
N ALA A 135 -9.89 2.59 9.13
CA ALA A 135 -10.92 2.82 10.14
C ALA A 135 -10.81 4.21 10.78
N LEU A 136 -9.58 4.65 11.08
CA LEU A 136 -9.32 5.99 11.63
C LEU A 136 -9.61 7.09 10.62
N ARG A 137 -9.32 6.85 9.34
CA ARG A 137 -9.59 7.79 8.25
C ARG A 137 -11.08 7.96 7.96
N ARG A 138 -11.83 6.86 7.88
CA ARG A 138 -13.27 6.85 7.54
C ARG A 138 -14.17 7.43 8.61
N ARG A 139 -13.67 7.60 9.83
CA ARG A 139 -14.42 8.25 10.92
C ARG A 139 -14.69 9.73 10.64
N GLN A 140 -13.83 10.39 9.87
CA GLN A 140 -13.84 11.84 9.72
C GLN A 140 -14.38 12.25 8.35
N GLU A 141 -15.15 13.34 8.29
CA GLU A 141 -15.66 13.90 7.04
C GLU A 141 -14.51 14.27 6.09
N THR A 142 -13.47 14.91 6.64
CA THR A 142 -12.20 15.14 5.97
C THR A 142 -11.18 14.12 6.50
N PRO A 143 -10.75 13.13 5.70
CA PRO A 143 -9.84 12.10 6.17
C PRO A 143 -8.47 12.68 6.54
N PRO A 144 -7.92 12.39 7.74
CA PRO A 144 -6.59 12.82 8.13
C PRO A 144 -5.49 12.17 7.29
N THR A 145 -4.33 12.80 7.32
CA THR A 145 -3.07 12.12 7.00
C THR A 145 -2.74 11.14 8.12
N VAL A 146 -2.38 9.90 7.78
CA VAL A 146 -1.96 8.89 8.76
C VAL A 146 -0.48 8.60 8.61
N LEU A 147 0.35 8.99 9.56
CA LEU A 147 1.74 8.57 9.67
C LEU A 147 1.82 7.31 10.53
N VAL A 148 2.25 6.19 9.96
CA VAL A 148 2.29 4.91 10.66
C VAL A 148 3.69 4.32 10.70
N ARG A 149 4.18 3.99 11.89
CA ARG A 149 5.38 3.18 12.09
C ARG A 149 5.03 1.71 11.81
N SER A 150 5.42 1.23 10.63
CA SER A 150 5.24 -0.16 10.20
C SER A 150 6.26 -0.48 9.11
N SER A 151 7.15 -1.43 9.41
CA SER A 151 8.14 -1.92 8.46
C SER A 151 7.48 -2.79 7.38
N ALA A 152 6.47 -3.58 7.76
CA ALA A 152 5.73 -4.43 6.84
C ALA A 152 4.91 -3.60 5.84
N LEU A 153 4.20 -2.57 6.31
CA LEU A 153 3.42 -1.69 5.44
C LEU A 153 4.33 -0.80 4.58
N ALA A 154 5.46 -0.34 5.10
CA ALA A 154 6.45 0.40 4.31
C ALA A 154 7.05 -0.48 3.19
N THR A 155 7.31 -1.76 3.48
CA THR A 155 7.76 -2.73 2.47
C THR A 155 6.72 -2.92 1.37
N LEU A 156 5.44 -3.12 1.74
CA LEU A 156 4.34 -3.20 0.77
C LEU A 156 4.23 -1.92 -0.06
N ALA A 157 4.27 -0.75 0.57
CA ALA A 157 4.22 0.55 -0.08
C ALA A 157 5.40 0.80 -1.03
N GLY A 158 6.58 0.27 -0.69
CA GLY A 158 7.79 0.34 -1.52
C GLY A 158 7.65 -0.35 -2.86
N ARG A 159 6.91 -1.46 -2.91
CA ARG A 159 6.73 -2.31 -4.09
C ARG A 159 5.34 -2.22 -4.74
N LEU A 160 4.47 -1.34 -4.25
CA LEU A 160 3.13 -1.10 -4.78
C LEU A 160 3.11 0.16 -5.66
N ALA A 161 2.57 0.04 -6.87
CA ALA A 161 2.40 1.13 -7.82
C ALA A 161 0.99 1.16 -8.44
N ALA A 162 0.56 2.35 -8.84
CA ALA A 162 -0.64 2.55 -9.64
C ALA A 162 -0.29 2.33 -11.11
N GLY A 163 -1.18 1.71 -11.88
CA GLY A 163 -0.95 1.37 -13.30
C GLY A 163 -0.80 2.60 -14.22
N ASP A 164 -1.21 3.77 -13.75
CA ASP A 164 -1.03 5.06 -14.42
C ASP A 164 0.33 5.75 -14.12
N ASP A 165 1.13 5.23 -13.18
CA ASP A 165 2.47 5.75 -12.84
C ASP A 165 3.57 4.81 -13.39
N LEU A 166 3.69 4.78 -14.73
CA LEU A 166 4.63 3.91 -15.44
C LEU A 166 6.10 4.16 -15.05
N GLU A 167 6.48 5.41 -14.80
CA GLU A 167 7.83 5.73 -14.33
C GLU A 167 8.14 5.10 -12.97
N ARG A 168 7.17 5.13 -12.04
CA ARG A 168 7.34 4.45 -10.74
C ARG A 168 7.44 2.95 -10.91
N ILE A 169 6.62 2.35 -11.77
CA ILE A 169 6.69 0.92 -12.06
C ILE A 169 8.10 0.57 -12.56
N ALA A 170 8.61 1.28 -13.57
CA ALA A 170 9.95 1.09 -14.11
C ALA A 170 11.05 1.21 -13.04
N ARG A 171 10.99 2.26 -12.20
CA ARG A 171 11.96 2.48 -11.11
C ARG A 171 11.96 1.35 -10.09
N ILE A 172 10.78 0.88 -9.65
CA ILE A 172 10.69 -0.21 -8.68
C ILE A 172 11.23 -1.52 -9.28
N LEU A 173 10.88 -1.82 -10.55
CA LEU A 173 11.38 -3.00 -11.25
C LEU A 173 12.91 -2.98 -11.37
N GLN A 174 13.50 -1.83 -11.71
CA GLN A 174 14.95 -1.67 -11.75
C GLN A 174 15.58 -1.96 -10.38
N MET A 175 15.04 -1.38 -9.30
CA MET A 175 15.55 -1.62 -7.94
C MET A 175 15.38 -3.09 -7.50
N HIS A 176 14.34 -3.78 -7.98
CA HIS A 176 14.09 -5.19 -7.70
C HIS A 176 15.15 -6.08 -8.38
N ASP A 177 15.49 -5.79 -9.64
CA ASP A 177 16.53 -6.53 -10.38
C ASP A 177 17.93 -6.39 -9.74
N GLU A 178 18.22 -5.24 -9.14
CA GLU A 178 19.50 -4.96 -8.46
C GLU A 178 19.65 -5.68 -7.11
N ARG A 179 18.57 -6.28 -6.57
CA ARG A 179 18.60 -7.06 -5.32
C ARG A 179 18.18 -8.53 -5.51
N PRO A 180 18.82 -9.31 -6.38
CA PRO A 180 18.43 -10.68 -6.62
C PRO A 180 19.11 -11.58 -5.59
N SER A 181 18.50 -11.80 -4.42
CA SER A 181 18.81 -13.01 -3.66
C SER A 181 17.64 -13.41 -2.78
N LEU A 182 16.88 -14.37 -3.27
CA LEU A 182 16.08 -15.28 -2.48
C LEU A 182 16.91 -16.56 -2.46
N ASP A 183 17.59 -16.84 -1.35
CA ASP A 183 18.15 -18.17 -1.14
C ASP A 183 17.05 -19.11 -0.59
N GLU A 184 17.37 -20.39 -0.47
CA GLU A 184 16.45 -21.45 -0.02
C GLU A 184 15.84 -21.17 1.37
N THR A 185 16.41 -20.25 2.16
CA THR A 185 15.91 -19.84 3.48
C THR A 185 14.97 -18.63 3.43
N ARG A 186 14.87 -17.94 2.28
CA ARG A 186 14.13 -16.69 2.07
C ARG A 186 12.97 -16.82 1.08
N ILE A 187 12.55 -18.04 0.76
CA ILE A 187 11.42 -18.34 -0.15
C ILE A 187 10.13 -17.57 0.26
N TYR A 188 9.92 -17.35 1.56
CA TYR A 188 8.77 -16.58 2.08
C TYR A 188 8.90 -15.05 1.90
N GLU A 189 10.06 -14.55 1.48
CA GLU A 189 10.35 -13.13 1.25
C GLU A 189 10.33 -12.76 -0.24
N ALA A 190 10.07 -13.73 -1.14
CA ALA A 190 9.89 -13.49 -2.57
C ALA A 190 8.65 -12.61 -2.79
N GLN A 191 8.87 -11.30 -2.98
CA GLN A 191 7.79 -10.33 -3.06
C GLN A 191 7.82 -9.61 -4.41
N PRO A 192 6.84 -9.88 -5.29
CA PRO A 192 6.78 -9.21 -6.58
C PRO A 192 6.53 -7.71 -6.40
N VAL A 193 6.91 -6.97 -7.44
CA VAL A 193 6.33 -5.63 -7.69
C VAL A 193 4.84 -5.80 -7.96
N ILE A 194 4.00 -5.07 -7.22
CA ILE A 194 2.55 -5.14 -7.38
C ILE A 194 2.08 -3.87 -8.09
N VAL A 195 1.31 -4.05 -9.16
CA VAL A 195 0.68 -2.96 -9.90
C VAL A 195 -0.84 -3.09 -9.83
N GLY A 196 -1.51 -2.06 -9.32
CA GLY A 196 -2.97 -1.97 -9.38
C GLY A 196 -3.42 -1.06 -10.51
N ALA A 197 -4.19 -1.58 -11.46
CA ALA A 197 -4.68 -0.82 -12.62
C ALA A 197 -6.21 -0.65 -12.61
N ARG A 198 -6.71 0.53 -13.00
CA ARG A 198 -8.15 0.79 -13.15
C ARG A 198 -8.60 0.53 -14.58
N GLY A 199 -9.26 -0.61 -14.76
CA GLY A 199 -9.87 -0.98 -16.05
C GLY A 199 -8.85 -1.47 -17.07
N VAL A 200 -9.36 -1.93 -18.22
CA VAL A 200 -8.56 -2.70 -19.19
C VAL A 200 -7.50 -1.85 -19.89
N ARG A 201 -7.76 -0.56 -20.13
CA ARG A 201 -6.79 0.33 -20.78
C ARG A 201 -5.54 0.52 -19.94
N GLU A 202 -5.70 0.92 -18.67
CA GLU A 202 -4.57 1.09 -17.75
C GLU A 202 -3.84 -0.23 -17.53
N TYR A 203 -4.57 -1.34 -17.39
CA TYR A 203 -4.00 -2.68 -17.25
C TYR A 203 -3.10 -3.08 -18.43
N ARG A 204 -3.53 -2.81 -19.68
CA ARG A 204 -2.74 -3.09 -20.88
C ARG A 204 -1.57 -2.11 -21.07
N ASN A 205 -1.71 -0.86 -20.64
CA ASN A 205 -0.61 0.11 -20.71
C ASN A 205 0.59 -0.33 -19.86
N CYS A 206 0.39 -1.14 -18.81
CA CYS A 206 1.49 -1.66 -18.02
C CYS A 206 2.39 -2.66 -18.79
N ILE A 207 1.92 -3.23 -19.91
CA ILE A 207 2.65 -4.25 -20.69
C ILE A 207 4.02 -3.73 -21.12
N GLU A 208 4.07 -2.53 -21.70
CA GLU A 208 5.32 -1.94 -22.22
C GLU A 208 6.37 -1.69 -21.14
N THR A 209 5.96 -1.56 -19.88
CA THR A 209 6.86 -1.30 -18.75
C THR A 209 7.26 -2.57 -18.01
N VAL A 210 6.34 -3.53 -17.89
CA VAL A 210 6.52 -4.74 -17.08
C VAL A 210 7.11 -5.90 -17.88
N VAL A 211 6.70 -6.04 -19.13
CA VAL A 211 7.05 -7.19 -19.99
C VAL A 211 8.33 -6.93 -20.75
N ARG A 212 9.20 -7.93 -20.79
CA ARG A 212 10.46 -7.92 -21.54
C ARG A 212 10.41 -8.94 -22.67
N PRO A 213 11.12 -8.68 -23.79
CA PRO A 213 11.33 -9.71 -24.80
C PRO A 213 11.97 -10.96 -24.18
N GLY A 214 11.41 -12.13 -24.48
CA GLY A 214 11.84 -13.42 -23.91
C GLY A 214 11.15 -13.84 -22.62
N ASP A 215 10.35 -12.98 -21.99
CA ASP A 215 9.64 -13.33 -20.75
C ASP A 215 8.64 -14.49 -20.98
N ARG A 216 8.43 -15.29 -19.92
CA ARG A 216 7.28 -16.19 -19.76
C ARG A 216 6.19 -15.49 -18.97
N ILE A 217 5.07 -15.18 -19.61
CA ILE A 217 3.96 -14.43 -19.04
C ILE A 217 2.74 -15.32 -18.82
N LEU A 218 2.15 -15.19 -17.64
CA LEU A 218 0.86 -15.78 -17.30
C LEU A 218 -0.21 -14.70 -17.22
N GLU A 219 -1.30 -14.85 -17.96
CA GLU A 219 -2.51 -14.04 -17.77
C GLU A 219 -3.63 -14.87 -17.13
N LEU A 220 -4.15 -14.39 -15.99
CA LEU A 220 -5.25 -14.99 -15.25
C LEU A 220 -6.54 -14.19 -15.50
N GLY A 221 -7.61 -14.86 -15.88
CA GLY A 221 -8.84 -14.25 -16.37
C GLY A 221 -8.69 -13.72 -17.80
N CYS A 222 -8.09 -14.53 -18.69
CA CYS A 222 -7.75 -14.11 -20.05
C CYS A 222 -8.97 -13.88 -20.96
N HIS A 223 -10.17 -14.34 -20.55
CA HIS A 223 -11.39 -14.27 -21.33
C HIS A 223 -11.16 -14.82 -22.77
N PHE A 224 -11.50 -14.05 -23.80
CA PHE A 224 -11.29 -14.45 -25.20
C PHE A 224 -9.85 -14.32 -25.70
N GLY A 225 -8.88 -13.99 -24.83
CA GLY A 225 -7.46 -14.01 -25.16
C GLY A 225 -6.90 -12.74 -25.81
N THR A 226 -7.69 -11.67 -25.94
CA THR A 226 -7.23 -10.41 -26.57
C THR A 226 -6.00 -9.83 -25.89
N THR A 227 -5.98 -9.78 -24.55
CA THR A 227 -4.82 -9.26 -23.82
C THR A 227 -3.66 -10.24 -23.88
N THR A 228 -3.92 -11.55 -23.80
CA THR A 228 -2.89 -12.60 -23.93
C THR A 228 -2.19 -12.51 -25.29
N ALA A 229 -2.90 -12.16 -26.36
CA ALA A 229 -2.31 -11.92 -27.67
C ALA A 229 -1.35 -10.71 -27.69
N ILE A 230 -1.72 -9.62 -27.01
CA ILE A 230 -0.84 -8.45 -26.86
C ILE A 230 0.40 -8.81 -26.03
N LEU A 231 0.24 -9.62 -24.98
CA LEU A 231 1.36 -10.13 -24.18
C LEU A 231 2.28 -11.03 -25.01
N ALA A 232 1.72 -11.93 -25.82
CA ALA A 232 2.48 -12.82 -26.71
C ALA A 232 3.31 -12.04 -27.75
N GLU A 233 2.75 -10.95 -28.28
CA GLU A 233 3.47 -10.04 -29.17
C GLU A 233 4.61 -9.32 -28.44
N ALA A 234 4.34 -8.80 -27.23
CA ALA A 234 5.31 -8.05 -26.43
C ALA A 234 6.54 -8.89 -26.02
N VAL A 235 6.35 -10.17 -25.69
CA VAL A 235 7.47 -11.07 -25.36
C VAL A 235 8.26 -11.53 -26.59
N GLY A 236 7.65 -11.45 -27.78
CA GLY A 236 8.27 -11.82 -29.03
C GLY A 236 8.60 -13.32 -29.18
N PRO A 237 9.33 -13.72 -30.24
CA PRO A 237 9.53 -15.13 -30.61
C PRO A 237 10.30 -15.98 -29.60
N GLY A 238 11.09 -15.34 -28.72
CA GLY A 238 11.85 -16.03 -27.68
C GLY A 238 11.09 -16.18 -26.36
N GLY A 239 9.92 -15.57 -26.24
CA GLY A 239 9.11 -15.60 -25.03
C GLY A 239 7.91 -16.55 -25.15
N TYR A 240 7.07 -16.53 -24.12
CA TYR A 240 5.90 -17.38 -24.04
C TYR A 240 4.79 -16.68 -23.27
N ALA A 241 3.55 -16.77 -23.75
CA ALA A 241 2.38 -16.26 -23.05
C ALA A 241 1.32 -17.36 -22.93
N MET A 242 0.77 -17.52 -21.73
CA MET A 242 -0.33 -18.44 -21.45
C MET A 242 -1.51 -17.69 -20.85
N GLY A 243 -2.70 -17.86 -21.43
CA GLY A 243 -3.94 -17.34 -20.89
C GLY A 243 -4.71 -18.40 -20.12
N VAL A 244 -5.19 -18.08 -18.92
CA VAL A 244 -5.99 -18.97 -18.07
C VAL A 244 -7.34 -18.32 -17.75
N ASP A 245 -8.41 -19.09 -17.82
CA ASP A 245 -9.75 -18.69 -17.42
C ASP A 245 -10.51 -19.88 -16.84
N VAL A 246 -11.46 -19.64 -15.94
CA VAL A 246 -12.26 -20.70 -15.31
C VAL A 246 -13.29 -21.31 -16.27
N GLY A 247 -13.66 -20.60 -17.34
CA GLY A 247 -14.70 -21.03 -18.28
C GLY A 247 -14.19 -21.91 -19.42
N PRO A 248 -14.56 -23.20 -19.51
CA PRO A 248 -14.12 -24.07 -20.62
C PRO A 248 -14.56 -23.58 -22.01
N SER A 249 -15.77 -23.02 -22.12
CA SER A 249 -16.29 -22.44 -23.36
C SER A 249 -15.54 -21.16 -23.77
N ILE A 250 -15.13 -20.35 -22.79
CA ILE A 250 -14.31 -19.16 -22.99
C ILE A 250 -12.96 -19.56 -23.58
N ILE A 251 -12.29 -20.56 -22.98
CA ILE A 251 -11.01 -21.07 -23.46
C ILE A 251 -11.11 -21.70 -24.85
N ALA A 252 -12.19 -22.45 -25.15
CA ALA A 252 -12.42 -22.96 -26.49
C ALA A 252 -12.53 -21.84 -27.53
N SER A 253 -13.22 -20.74 -27.19
CA SER A 253 -13.30 -19.55 -28.04
C SER A 253 -11.94 -18.85 -28.21
N ALA A 254 -11.18 -18.68 -27.12
CA ALA A 254 -9.85 -18.07 -27.16
C ALA A 254 -8.90 -18.84 -28.08
N LYS A 255 -8.88 -20.18 -27.99
CA LYS A 255 -8.12 -21.06 -28.90
C LYS A 255 -8.54 -20.92 -30.36
N GLY A 256 -9.83 -20.73 -30.62
CA GLY A 256 -10.34 -20.48 -31.96
C GLY A 256 -9.88 -19.13 -32.53
N GLN A 257 -9.82 -18.09 -31.71
CA GLN A 257 -9.41 -16.75 -32.12
C GLN A 257 -7.89 -16.59 -32.23
N HIS A 258 -7.14 -17.31 -31.40
CA HIS A 258 -5.70 -17.20 -31.25
C HIS A 258 -5.03 -18.59 -31.23
N PRO A 259 -5.03 -19.33 -32.36
CA PRO A 259 -4.66 -20.75 -32.41
C PRO A 259 -3.18 -21.04 -32.11
N THR A 260 -2.32 -20.03 -32.12
CA THR A 260 -0.87 -20.15 -31.85
C THR A 260 -0.49 -19.84 -30.41
N ILE A 261 -1.45 -19.46 -29.56
CA ILE A 261 -1.21 -19.06 -28.16
C ILE A 261 -1.76 -20.15 -27.24
N ASP A 262 -1.07 -20.40 -26.12
CA ASP A 262 -1.51 -21.40 -25.14
C ASP A 262 -2.64 -20.83 -24.27
N PHE A 263 -3.72 -21.60 -24.16
CA PHE A 263 -4.87 -21.28 -23.32
C PHE A 263 -5.31 -22.49 -22.52
N ARG A 264 -5.55 -22.30 -21.22
CA ARG A 264 -5.92 -23.38 -20.31
C ARG A 264 -7.08 -23.02 -19.41
N VAL A 265 -7.86 -24.04 -19.07
CA VAL A 265 -8.90 -23.90 -18.05
C VAL A 265 -8.22 -23.97 -16.68
N GLY A 266 -8.47 -23.00 -15.82
CA GLY A 266 -7.88 -22.96 -14.48
C GLY A 266 -8.42 -21.83 -13.62
N ASP A 267 -8.21 -21.95 -12.31
CA ASP A 267 -8.57 -20.94 -11.32
C ASP A 267 -7.32 -20.11 -10.95
N ALA A 268 -7.46 -18.79 -10.90
CA ALA A 268 -6.41 -17.87 -10.46
C ALA A 268 -5.92 -18.16 -9.03
N TRP A 269 -6.78 -18.73 -8.18
CA TRP A 269 -6.42 -19.17 -6.82
C TRP A 269 -5.77 -20.55 -6.77
N GLY A 270 -5.80 -21.30 -7.87
CA GLY A 270 -5.19 -22.63 -8.03
C GLY A 270 -3.67 -22.57 -8.23
N VAL A 271 -2.96 -21.80 -7.40
CA VAL A 271 -1.55 -21.41 -7.62
C VAL A 271 -0.58 -22.59 -7.73
N GLY A 272 -0.85 -23.71 -7.06
CA GLY A 272 -0.01 -24.91 -7.17
C GLY A 272 -0.03 -25.55 -8.57
N GLY A 273 -1.18 -25.52 -9.24
CA GLY A 273 -1.28 -25.96 -10.63
C GLY A 273 -0.56 -25.00 -11.58
N LEU A 274 -0.71 -23.69 -11.35
CA LEU A 274 -0.02 -22.66 -12.13
C LEU A 274 1.50 -22.72 -11.98
N ALA A 275 2.00 -23.06 -10.79
CA ALA A 275 3.44 -23.23 -10.53
C ALA A 275 4.05 -24.40 -11.30
N ALA A 276 3.28 -25.48 -11.52
CA ALA A 276 3.75 -26.64 -12.29
C ALA A 276 3.93 -26.36 -13.79
N GLU A 277 3.38 -25.25 -14.28
CA GLU A 277 3.37 -24.88 -15.71
C GLU A 277 4.45 -23.83 -16.07
N GLY A 278 5.13 -23.29 -15.05
CA GLY A 278 6.14 -22.24 -15.17
C GLY A 278 7.43 -22.55 -14.42
N PRO A 279 8.47 -21.76 -14.69
CA PRO A 279 8.59 -20.44 -14.09
C PRO A 279 7.86 -19.35 -14.88
N TRP A 280 7.54 -18.26 -14.20
CA TRP A 280 6.83 -17.09 -14.74
C TRP A 280 7.58 -15.81 -14.40
N ASP A 281 7.86 -14.98 -15.40
CA ASP A 281 8.57 -13.72 -15.21
C ASP A 281 7.64 -12.61 -14.72
N ALA A 282 6.40 -12.57 -15.23
CA ALA A 282 5.36 -11.69 -14.74
C ALA A 282 3.97 -12.30 -14.88
N VAL A 283 3.06 -11.87 -14.01
CA VAL A 283 1.67 -12.33 -13.97
C VAL A 283 0.73 -11.15 -14.15
N PHE A 284 -0.21 -11.29 -15.07
CA PHE A 284 -1.27 -10.33 -15.38
C PHE A 284 -2.60 -10.92 -14.90
N VAL A 285 -3.39 -10.16 -14.15
CA VAL A 285 -4.61 -10.65 -13.48
C VAL A 285 -5.80 -9.75 -13.78
N ASP A 286 -6.80 -10.30 -14.48
CA ASP A 286 -8.11 -9.70 -14.67
C ASP A 286 -9.22 -10.69 -14.27
N VAL A 287 -9.46 -10.81 -12.96
CA VAL A 287 -10.53 -11.67 -12.42
C VAL A 287 -11.60 -10.86 -11.71
N GLY A 288 -12.82 -11.42 -11.66
CA GLY A 288 -13.92 -10.85 -10.88
C GLY A 288 -13.61 -10.78 -9.38
N GLY A 289 -14.30 -9.91 -8.65
CA GLY A 289 -14.18 -9.78 -7.18
C GLY A 289 -13.14 -8.77 -6.70
N LEU A 290 -12.08 -8.50 -7.46
CA LEU A 290 -10.96 -7.64 -7.01
C LEU A 290 -11.28 -6.14 -6.85
N SER A 291 -12.50 -5.71 -7.18
CA SER A 291 -12.96 -4.32 -7.03
C SER A 291 -14.24 -4.19 -6.18
N GLY A 292 -14.61 -5.26 -5.45
CA GLY A 292 -15.74 -5.28 -4.52
C GLY A 292 -15.46 -4.58 -3.20
N ALA A 293 -16.33 -4.79 -2.21
CA ALA A 293 -16.22 -4.22 -0.86
C ALA A 293 -14.89 -4.59 -0.19
N ASP A 294 -14.47 -5.85 -0.34
CA ASP A 294 -13.22 -6.40 0.20
C ASP A 294 -12.09 -6.42 -0.83
N GLY A 295 -12.26 -5.75 -1.98
CA GLY A 295 -11.37 -5.91 -3.14
C GLY A 295 -9.90 -5.55 -2.90
N THR A 296 -9.59 -4.70 -1.90
CA THR A 296 -8.19 -4.45 -1.49
C THR A 296 -7.58 -5.69 -0.83
N LEU A 297 -8.32 -6.34 0.08
CA LEU A 297 -7.89 -7.54 0.78
C LEU A 297 -7.73 -8.70 -0.21
N ASP A 298 -8.73 -8.93 -1.06
CA ASP A 298 -8.70 -10.00 -2.06
C ASP A 298 -7.53 -9.83 -3.03
N ALA A 299 -7.30 -8.61 -3.53
CA ALA A 299 -6.21 -8.33 -4.45
C ALA A 299 -4.83 -8.51 -3.80
N LEU A 300 -4.64 -8.07 -2.55
CA LEU A 300 -3.38 -8.27 -1.82
C LEU A 300 -3.16 -9.74 -1.44
N ALA A 301 -4.21 -10.47 -1.07
CA ALA A 301 -4.15 -11.89 -0.79
C ALA A 301 -3.77 -12.68 -2.04
N LEU A 302 -4.42 -12.42 -3.17
CA LEU A 302 -4.09 -13.05 -4.45
C LEU A 302 -2.66 -12.72 -4.89
N ALA A 303 -2.26 -11.45 -4.84
CA ALA A 303 -0.89 -11.06 -5.17
C ALA A 303 0.15 -11.74 -4.28
N ARG A 304 -0.14 -11.92 -2.99
CA ARG A 304 0.73 -12.65 -2.06
C ARG A 304 0.80 -14.15 -2.41
N SER A 305 -0.32 -14.79 -2.68
CA SER A 305 -0.37 -16.21 -3.06
C SER A 305 0.37 -16.47 -4.37
N LEU A 306 0.20 -15.61 -5.38
CA LEU A 306 0.94 -15.68 -6.64
C LEU A 306 2.43 -15.41 -6.44
N GLY A 307 2.79 -14.41 -5.64
CA GLY A 307 4.17 -14.09 -5.30
C GLY A 307 4.91 -15.27 -4.66
N ALA A 308 4.27 -15.92 -3.68
CA ALA A 308 4.87 -17.04 -2.96
C ALA A 308 4.95 -18.35 -3.76
N ALA A 309 4.04 -18.55 -4.74
CA ALA A 309 3.98 -19.80 -5.50
C ALA A 309 4.71 -19.74 -6.83
N LEU A 310 4.71 -18.57 -7.49
CA LEU A 310 5.21 -18.40 -8.86
C LEU A 310 6.49 -17.57 -8.92
N GLU A 311 6.83 -16.86 -7.83
CA GLU A 311 7.98 -15.97 -7.71
C GLU A 311 8.20 -15.01 -8.91
N PRO A 312 7.14 -14.37 -9.46
CA PRO A 312 7.31 -13.50 -10.60
C PRO A 312 8.00 -12.21 -10.17
N ARG A 313 8.66 -11.53 -11.12
CA ARG A 313 9.19 -10.18 -10.91
C ARG A 313 8.06 -9.18 -10.64
N ALA A 314 6.91 -9.35 -11.30
CA ALA A 314 5.77 -8.47 -11.15
C ALA A 314 4.42 -9.19 -11.20
N VAL A 315 3.44 -8.63 -10.49
CA VAL A 315 2.03 -8.98 -10.60
C VAL A 315 1.23 -7.72 -10.91
N VAL A 316 0.59 -7.68 -12.08
CA VAL A 316 -0.28 -6.58 -12.52
C VAL A 316 -1.73 -7.03 -12.35
N LEU A 317 -2.50 -6.34 -11.50
CA LEU A 317 -3.90 -6.68 -11.22
C LEU A 317 -4.83 -5.57 -11.69
N LYS A 318 -5.85 -5.92 -12.46
CA LYS A 318 -6.97 -5.03 -12.79
C LYS A 318 -7.89 -4.87 -11.57
N SER A 319 -7.48 -4.04 -10.63
CA SER A 319 -8.21 -3.75 -9.40
C SER A 319 -8.26 -2.25 -9.12
N LYS A 320 -9.48 -1.69 -9.14
CA LYS A 320 -9.73 -0.29 -8.73
C LYS A 320 -9.36 -0.07 -7.26
N CYS A 321 -9.57 -1.08 -6.41
CA CYS A 321 -9.28 -1.00 -4.99
C CYS A 321 -7.76 -0.97 -4.72
N LEU A 322 -7.01 -1.86 -5.35
CA LEU A 322 -5.55 -1.89 -5.25
C LEU A 322 -4.90 -0.65 -5.87
N ARG A 323 -5.41 -0.20 -7.03
CA ARG A 323 -4.97 1.06 -7.66
C ARG A 323 -5.18 2.26 -6.74
N ARG A 324 -6.30 2.31 -6.01
CA ARG A 324 -6.60 3.37 -5.04
C ARG A 324 -5.64 3.32 -3.86
N LEU A 325 -5.40 2.12 -3.32
CA LEU A 325 -4.41 1.91 -2.26
C LEU A 325 -3.03 2.40 -2.70
N ALA A 326 -2.60 2.06 -3.93
CA ALA A 326 -1.31 2.49 -4.45
C ALA A 326 -1.14 4.01 -4.52
N LYS A 327 -2.23 4.77 -4.79
CA LYS A 327 -2.20 6.24 -4.76
C LYS A 327 -2.31 6.81 -3.35
N SER A 328 -2.86 6.08 -2.38
CA SER A 328 -3.05 6.57 -1.01
C SER A 328 -2.01 6.08 -0.02
N LEU A 329 -1.12 5.15 -0.39
CA LEU A 329 -0.11 4.56 0.48
C LEU A 329 1.30 4.94 0.00
N THR A 330 2.03 5.68 0.82
CA THR A 330 3.36 6.18 0.49
C THR A 330 4.40 5.67 1.49
N PRO A 331 5.51 5.05 1.05
CA PRO A 331 6.61 4.73 1.94
C PRO A 331 7.39 6.01 2.26
N SER A 332 7.68 6.25 3.55
CA SER A 332 8.33 7.48 4.02
C SER A 332 9.66 7.82 3.36
N PRO A 333 10.51 6.88 2.90
CA PRO A 333 11.75 7.23 2.20
C PRO A 333 11.56 7.99 0.88
N ARG A 334 10.35 7.99 0.30
CA ARG A 334 10.03 8.84 -0.87
C ARG A 334 9.84 10.31 -0.52
N LEU A 335 9.60 10.59 0.75
CA LEU A 335 9.48 11.94 1.26
C LEU A 335 10.91 12.46 1.43
N GLY A 336 11.33 13.38 0.56
CA GLY A 336 12.64 14.01 0.60
C GLY A 336 12.91 14.74 1.92
N ASN A 337 14.07 15.39 2.05
CA ASN A 337 14.38 16.21 3.22
C ASN A 337 13.64 17.55 3.23
N ALA A 338 13.25 18.04 2.05
CA ALA A 338 12.32 19.15 1.87
C ALA A 338 11.11 18.58 1.12
N TRP A 339 9.96 18.56 1.79
CA TRP A 339 8.72 18.10 1.22
C TRP A 339 8.21 19.16 0.24
N ASP A 340 8.23 18.85 -1.05
CA ASP A 340 7.77 19.78 -2.07
C ASP A 340 6.28 19.49 -2.35
N HIS A 341 5.41 20.41 -1.94
CA HIS A 341 3.95 20.27 -2.02
C HIS A 341 3.43 20.11 -3.47
N GLU A 342 4.27 20.33 -4.48
CA GLU A 342 3.89 20.39 -5.89
C GLU A 342 3.88 19.03 -6.63
N ARG A 343 4.34 17.93 -6.03
CA ARG A 343 4.51 16.64 -6.74
C ARG A 343 3.40 15.61 -6.57
N ILE A 344 2.16 16.06 -6.43
CA ILE A 344 0.98 15.22 -6.68
C ILE A 344 0.09 15.96 -7.68
N GLU A 345 0.51 15.98 -8.94
CA GLU A 345 -0.44 16.25 -10.01
C GLU A 345 -1.42 15.08 -10.08
N TYR A 346 -2.67 15.36 -9.72
CA TYR A 346 -3.80 14.49 -10.03
C TYR A 346 -3.98 14.45 -11.55
N VAL A 347 -3.48 13.39 -12.17
CA VAL A 347 -3.97 12.87 -13.46
C VAL A 347 -4.21 11.37 -13.33
#